data_AF-A0A6J1NGH1-F1
#
_entry.id   AF-A0A6J1NGH1-F1
#
_cell.length_a   1.000
_cell.length_b   1.000
_cell.length_c   1.000
_cell.angle_alpha   90.00
_cell.angle_beta   90.00
_cell.angle_gamma   90.00
#
_symmetry.space_group_name_H-M   'P 1'
#
loop_
_entity.id
_entity.type
_entity.pdbx_description
1 polymer ?
#
loop_
_entity_poly.entity_id
_entity_poly.type
_entity_poly.pdbx_seq_one_letter_code
_entity_poly.pdbx_strand_id
1 'polypeptide(L)'
;MDIQAETLITLVQERPVLWDKTEDVYKDKNLKLAAWREVCLILKPNFDELDEKERKQYGKQVSTKWNNIRDSWLKTVKKQKD
;
A
#
# COMPACT_ATOMS: atom_id res chain seq x y z
N MET A 1 12.10 10.70 -0.29
CA MET A 1 10.68 11.09 -0.24
C MET A 1 10.08 10.36 0.94
N ASP A 2 9.54 11.09 1.91
CA ASP A 2 9.06 10.48 3.16
C ASP A 2 7.58 10.13 3.07
N ILE A 3 7.28 8.85 2.82
CA ILE A 3 5.90 8.36 2.81
C ILE A 3 5.44 8.25 4.26
N GLN A 4 4.52 9.13 4.66
CA GLN A 4 3.96 9.15 6.00
C GLN A 4 3.22 7.84 6.28
N ALA A 5 3.66 7.13 7.32
CA ALA A 5 3.16 5.80 7.64
C ALA A 5 1.67 5.82 8.00
N GLU A 6 1.23 6.82 8.78
CA GLU A 6 -0.16 6.97 9.21
C GLU A 6 -1.12 7.19 8.03
N THR A 7 -0.73 8.05 7.09
CA THR A 7 -1.49 8.27 5.85
C THR A 7 -1.57 6.99 5.03
N LEU A 8 -0.44 6.29 4.85
CA LEU A 8 -0.41 5.05 4.09
C LEU A 8 -1.28 3.96 4.74
N ILE A 9 -1.24 3.82 6.06
CA ILE A 9 -2.07 2.86 6.81
C ILE A 9 -3.55 3.17 6.59
N THR A 10 -3.95 4.43 6.75
CA THR A 10 -5.35 4.86 6.58
C THR A 10 -5.85 4.53 5.16
N LEU A 11 -5.10 4.91 4.14
CA LEU A 11 -5.48 4.69 2.74
C LEU A 11 -5.56 3.21 2.35
N VAL A 12 -4.67 2.37 2.92
CA VAL A 12 -4.70 0.93 2.70
C VAL A 12 -5.86 0.30 3.47
N GLN A 13 -6.13 0.73 4.70
CA GLN A 13 -7.23 0.22 5.51
C GLN A 13 -8.59 0.43 4.83
N GLU A 14 -8.81 1.59 4.21
CA GLU A 14 -10.01 1.89 3.40
C GLU A 14 -10.19 0.99 2.17
N ARG A 15 -9.14 0.30 1.73
CA ARG A 15 -9.10 -0.50 0.50
C ARG A 15 -8.86 -1.98 0.84
N PRO A 16 -9.89 -2.75 1.23
CA PRO A 16 -9.75 -4.15 1.66
C PRO A 16 -9.06 -5.03 0.61
N VAL A 17 -9.21 -4.70 -0.68
CA VAL A 17 -8.51 -5.36 -1.79
C VAL A 17 -6.98 -5.41 -1.64
N LEU A 18 -6.39 -4.50 -0.84
CA LEU A 18 -4.94 -4.44 -0.61
C LEU A 18 -4.45 -5.30 0.56
N TRP A 19 -5.31 -5.65 1.52
CA TRP A 19 -4.87 -6.28 2.78
C TRP A 19 -5.76 -7.42 3.27
N ASP A 20 -7.05 -7.39 2.99
CA ASP A 20 -8.02 -8.35 3.52
C ASP A 20 -8.06 -9.61 2.64
N LYS A 21 -7.50 -10.72 3.14
CA LYS A 21 -7.47 -12.00 2.42
C LYS A 21 -8.79 -12.75 2.46
N THR A 22 -9.74 -12.32 3.29
CA THR A 22 -11.05 -12.98 3.46
C THR A 22 -12.04 -12.53 2.39
N GLU A 23 -11.82 -11.34 1.82
CA GLU A 23 -12.61 -10.76 0.75
C GLU A 23 -12.24 -11.33 -0.63
N ASP A 24 -13.23 -11.58 -1.47
CA ASP A 24 -12.98 -12.15 -2.81
C ASP A 24 -12.23 -11.16 -3.73
N VAL A 25 -12.47 -9.86 -3.53
CA VAL A 25 -11.79 -8.78 -4.27
C VAL A 25 -10.27 -8.81 -4.10
N TYR A 26 -9.75 -9.41 -3.02
CA TYR A 26 -8.31 -9.57 -2.83
C TYR A 26 -7.66 -10.48 -3.87
N LYS A 27 -8.39 -11.39 -4.51
CA LYS A 27 -7.82 -12.22 -5.57
C LYS A 27 -7.73 -11.46 -6.91
N ASP A 28 -8.45 -10.35 -7.04
CA ASP A 28 -8.50 -9.56 -8.25
C ASP A 28 -7.25 -8.67 -8.39
N LYS A 29 -6.44 -8.97 -9.41
CA LYS A 29 -5.21 -8.24 -9.72
C LYS A 29 -5.48 -6.84 -10.27
N ASN A 30 -6.59 -6.66 -11.02
CA ASN A 30 -6.96 -5.38 -11.61
C ASN A 30 -7.42 -4.40 -10.53
N LEU A 31 -8.26 -4.86 -9.60
CA LEU A 31 -8.70 -4.06 -8.47
C LEU A 31 -7.52 -3.68 -7.55
N LYS A 32 -6.58 -4.60 -7.34
CA LYS A 32 -5.33 -4.29 -6.61
C LYS A 32 -4.51 -3.21 -7.29
N LEU A 33 -4.35 -3.30 -8.61
CA LEU A 33 -3.60 -2.30 -9.37
C LEU A 33 -4.29 -0.93 -9.32
N ALA A 34 -5.62 -0.90 -9.47
CA ALA A 34 -6.41 0.32 -9.37
C ALA A 34 -6.30 0.95 -7.97
N ALA A 35 -6.47 0.15 -6.91
CA ALA A 35 -6.33 0.61 -5.54
C ALA A 35 -4.94 1.18 -5.24
N TRP A 36 -3.86 0.53 -5.68
CA TRP A 36 -2.51 1.08 -5.53
C TRP A 36 -2.29 2.37 -6.31
N ARG A 37 -2.88 2.49 -7.50
CA ARG A 37 -2.83 3.73 -8.28
C ARG A 37 -3.48 4.88 -7.53
N GLU A 38 -4.67 4.67 -6.97
CA GLU A 38 -5.35 5.68 -6.15
C GLU A 38 -4.52 6.10 -4.94
N VAL A 39 -3.97 5.13 -4.20
CA VAL A 39 -3.08 5.42 -3.05
C VAL A 39 -1.89 6.27 -3.51
N CYS A 40 -1.28 5.93 -4.65
CA CYS A 40 -0.15 6.70 -5.17
C CYS A 40 -0.56 8.12 -5.59
N LEU A 41 -1.74 8.31 -6.18
CA LEU A 41 -2.27 9.62 -6.55
C LEU A 41 -2.55 10.51 -5.33
N ILE A 42 -3.11 9.93 -4.27
CA ILE A 42 -3.39 10.68 -3.02
C ILE A 42 -2.08 11.08 -2.34
N LEU A 43 -1.09 10.17 -2.29
CA LEU A 43 0.22 10.46 -1.68
C LEU A 43 1.08 11.38 -2.54
N LYS A 44 0.85 11.41 -3.85
CA LYS A 44 1.59 12.22 -4.81
C LYS A 44 0.62 12.69 -5.91
N PRO A 45 0.03 13.89 -5.75
CA PRO A 45 -0.95 14.41 -6.71
C PRO A 45 -0.42 14.49 -8.15
N ASN A 46 0.88 14.74 -8.33
CA ASN A 46 1.54 14.73 -9.63
C ASN A 46 1.99 13.33 -10.10
N PHE A 47 1.47 12.26 -9.51
CA PHE A 47 1.79 10.89 -9.93
C PHE A 47 1.39 10.62 -11.38
N ASP A 48 0.28 11.19 -11.85
CA ASP A 48 -0.13 11.09 -13.26
C ASP A 48 0.68 12.01 -14.20
N GLU A 49 1.56 12.87 -13.69
CA GLU A 49 2.49 13.65 -14.52
C GLU A 49 3.86 12.96 -14.66
N LEU A 50 4.14 11.98 -13.79
CA LEU A 50 5.37 11.20 -13.82
C LEU A 50 5.45 10.32 -15.06
N ASP A 51 6.67 10.06 -15.51
CA ASP A 51 6.91 9.08 -16.56
C ASP A 51 6.62 7.64 -16.07
N GLU A 52 6.50 6.69 -17.00
CA GLU A 52 6.17 5.30 -16.65
C GLU A 52 7.19 4.67 -15.69
N LYS A 53 8.48 5.03 -15.81
CA LYS A 53 9.56 4.48 -14.99
C LYS A 53 9.47 5.02 -13.57
N GLU A 54 9.25 6.30 -13.41
CA GLU A 54 9.04 7.00 -12.14
C GLU A 54 7.77 6.53 -11.44
N ARG A 55 6.66 6.35 -12.17
CA ARG A 55 5.42 5.77 -11.62
C ARG A 55 5.66 4.36 -11.08
N LYS A 56 6.31 3.49 -11.86
CA LYS A 56 6.65 2.12 -11.43
C LYS A 56 7.55 2.14 -10.20
N GLN A 57 8.55 3.01 -10.19
CA GLN A 57 9.48 3.14 -9.07
C GLN A 57 8.75 3.64 -7.81
N TYR A 58 7.88 4.64 -7.93
CA TYR A 58 7.11 5.18 -6.83
C TYR A 58 6.12 4.15 -6.27
N GLY A 59 5.35 3.47 -7.12
CA GLY A 59 4.45 2.39 -6.69
C GLY A 59 5.19 1.25 -5.97
N LYS A 60 6.41 0.91 -6.43
CA LYS A 60 7.29 -0.06 -5.74
C LYS A 60 7.71 0.44 -4.36
N GLN A 61 8.06 1.72 -4.22
CA GLN A 61 8.42 2.32 -2.92
C GLN A 61 7.24 2.31 -1.94
N VAL A 62 6.05 2.71 -2.39
CA VAL A 62 4.81 2.69 -1.58
C VAL A 62 4.50 1.27 -1.10
N SER A 63 4.51 0.29 -2.01
CA SER A 63 4.26 -1.11 -1.67
C SER A 63 5.30 -1.67 -0.70
N THR A 64 6.58 -1.30 -0.87
CA THR A 64 7.67 -1.72 0.02
C THR A 64 7.49 -1.14 1.42
N LYS A 65 7.14 0.15 1.53
CA LYS A 65 6.86 0.80 2.81
C LYS A 65 5.70 0.12 3.53
N TRP A 66 4.60 -0.19 2.82
CA TRP A 66 3.47 -0.93 3.39
C TRP A 66 3.88 -2.31 3.92
N ASN A 67 4.64 -3.09 3.14
CA ASN A 67 5.13 -4.40 3.59
C ASN A 67 5.99 -4.26 4.86
N ASN A 68 6.88 -3.26 4.93
CA ASN A 68 7.71 -3.03 6.12
C ASN A 68 6.88 -2.68 7.36
N ILE A 69 5.84 -1.85 7.22
CA ILE A 69 4.91 -1.51 8.31
C ILE A 69 4.18 -2.76 8.78
N ARG A 70 3.60 -3.53 7.86
CA ARG A 70 2.86 -4.76 8.17
C ARG A 70 3.76 -5.79 8.83
N ASP A 71 4.98 -6.00 8.32
CA ASP A 71 5.92 -6.97 8.86
C ASP A 71 6.41 -6.56 10.25
N SER A 72 6.64 -5.27 10.48
CA SER A 72 6.98 -4.74 11.80
C SER A 72 5.84 -4.96 12.80
N TRP A 73 4.60 -4.67 12.39
CA TRP A 73 3.42 -4.92 13.22
C TRP A 73 3.23 -6.41 13.53
N LEU A 74 3.35 -7.30 12.53
CA LEU A 74 3.24 -8.75 12.70
C LEU A 74 4.29 -9.30 13.67
N LYS A 75 5.52 -8.79 13.64
CA LYS A 75 6.58 -9.17 14.60
C LYS A 75 6.20 -8.77 16.02
N THR A 76 5.66 -7.57 16.21
CA THR A 76 5.21 -7.09 17.53
C THR A 76 4.02 -7.89 18.05
N VAL A 77 3.02 -8.16 17.21
CA VAL A 77 1.85 -8.98 17.57
C VAL A 77 2.25 -10.40 17.94
N LYS A 78 3.18 -11.01 17.20
CA LYS A 78 3.69 -12.36 17.52
C LYS A 78 4.44 -12.38 18.86
N LYS A 79 5.24 -11.37 19.16
CA LYS A 79 5.96 -11.25 20.44
C LYS A 79 5.05 -11.06 21.66
N GLN A 80 3.81 -10.62 21.50
CA GLN A 80 2.84 -10.47 22.59
C GLN A 80 2.05 -11.76 22.89
N LYS A 81 2.23 -12.81 22.08
CA LYS A 81 1.57 -14.11 22.25
C LYS A 81 2.44 -15.18 22.91
N ASP A 82 3.68 -14.84 23.28
CA ASP A 82 4.61 -15.67 24.04
C ASP A 82 4.71 -15.20 25.50
#